data_AF-A0A0B1SAS8-F1
#
_entry.id   AF-A0A0B1SAS8-F1
#
_cell.length_a   1.000
_cell.length_b   1.000
_cell.length_c   1.000
_cell.angle_alpha   90.00
_cell.angle_beta   90.00
_cell.angle_gamma   90.00
#
_symmetry.space_group_name_H-M   'P 1'
#
loop_
_entity.id
_entity.type
_entity.pdbx_description
1 polymer ?
#
loop_
_entity_poly.entity_id
_entity_poly.type
_entity_poly.pdbx_seq_one_letter_code
_entity_poly.pdbx_strand_id
1 'polypeptide(L)'
;MDKADENVLIPSYTNYHFGSLFDNISVVCESPVKTMKAVKNRVELEGMRNANIRDSVAMVEYLKDLEDKMLTGQKLQDPQAETSLHEMKSK
;
A
#
# COMPACT_ATOMS: atom_id res chain seq x y z
N MET A 1 -35.35 26.86 -9.41
CA MET A 1 -34.43 25.81 -9.88
C MET A 1 -33.06 26.34 -9.56
N ASP A 2 -32.68 26.16 -8.30
CA ASP A 2 -31.56 26.84 -7.68
C ASP A 2 -30.27 26.28 -8.27
N LYS A 3 -29.41 27.18 -8.79
CA LYS A 3 -28.07 26.80 -9.22
C LYS A 3 -27.35 26.27 -7.99
N ALA A 4 -26.99 24.99 -8.00
CA ALA A 4 -26.09 24.45 -7.01
C ALA A 4 -24.81 25.29 -7.04
N ASP A 5 -24.40 25.84 -5.89
CA ASP A 5 -23.12 26.51 -5.75
C ASP A 5 -22.02 25.56 -6.27
N GLU A 6 -21.30 25.98 -7.33
CA GLU A 6 -20.29 25.18 -8.03
C GLU A 6 -19.02 25.03 -7.17
N ASN A 7 -19.15 24.37 -6.02
CA ASN A 7 -18.07 24.17 -5.07
C ASN A 7 -17.28 22.90 -5.38
N VAL A 8 -15.95 23.01 -5.36
CA VAL A 8 -15.01 21.92 -5.57
C VAL A 8 -14.50 21.41 -4.22
N LEU A 9 -14.61 20.10 -4.00
CA LEU A 9 -14.06 19.47 -2.80
C LEU A 9 -12.54 19.28 -2.99
N ILE A 10 -11.76 19.92 -2.12
CA ILE A 10 -10.29 19.88 -2.18
C ILE A 10 -9.73 19.29 -0.88
N PRO A 11 -9.03 18.14 -0.95
CA PRO A 11 -8.35 17.58 0.22
C PRO A 11 -7.23 18.49 0.74
N SER A 12 -6.96 18.41 2.05
CA SER A 12 -5.92 19.21 2.73
C SER A 12 -4.50 18.98 2.20
N TYR A 13 -4.25 17.84 1.56
CA TYR A 13 -2.97 17.48 0.95
C TYR A 13 -2.87 17.84 -0.54
N THR A 14 -3.86 18.55 -1.09
CA THR A 14 -3.79 19.05 -2.47
C THR A 14 -2.63 20.04 -2.58
N ASN A 15 -1.83 19.92 -3.64
CA ASN A 15 -0.72 20.83 -3.83
C ASN A 15 -1.20 22.28 -4.01
N TYR A 16 -0.33 23.22 -3.68
CA TYR A 16 -0.66 24.66 -3.67
C TYR A 16 -1.15 25.16 -5.02
N HIS A 17 -0.56 24.69 -6.12
CA HIS A 17 -0.92 25.15 -7.45
C HIS A 17 -2.40 24.89 -7.76
N PHE A 18 -2.88 23.66 -7.55
CA PHE A 18 -4.30 23.35 -7.74
C PHE A 18 -5.19 24.02 -6.69
N GLY A 19 -4.74 24.13 -5.43
CA GLY A 19 -5.51 24.84 -4.40
C GLY A 19 -5.79 26.30 -4.78
N SER A 20 -4.78 27.01 -5.28
CA SER A 20 -4.90 28.42 -5.67
C SER A 20 -5.86 28.69 -6.83
N LEU A 21 -6.11 27.70 -7.70
CA LEU A 21 -7.02 27.83 -8.84
C LEU A 21 -8.50 27.87 -8.41
N PHE A 22 -8.82 27.29 -7.26
CA PHE A 22 -10.19 27.10 -6.77
C PHE A 22 -10.43 27.78 -5.41
N ASP A 23 -9.55 28.69 -4.99
CA ASP A 23 -9.55 29.30 -3.65
C ASP A 23 -10.93 29.87 -3.26
N ASN A 24 -11.62 30.50 -4.22
CA ASN A 24 -12.93 31.14 -4.02
C ASN A 24 -14.13 30.20 -4.12
N ILE A 25 -13.94 28.96 -4.60
CA ILE A 25 -15.01 27.98 -4.84
C ILE A 25 -14.66 26.61 -4.25
N SER A 26 -13.79 26.55 -3.24
CA SER A 26 -13.33 25.29 -2.67
C SER A 26 -13.89 25.04 -1.28
N VAL A 27 -14.23 23.76 -1.04
CA VAL A 27 -14.51 23.24 0.29
C VAL A 27 -13.35 22.33 0.68
N VAL A 28 -12.59 22.77 1.67
CA VAL A 28 -11.45 21.98 2.17
C VAL A 28 -11.96 20.93 3.16
N CYS A 29 -11.96 19.66 2.75
CA CYS A 29 -12.30 18.54 3.63
C CYS A 29 -11.58 17.26 3.22
N GLU A 30 -11.63 16.23 4.07
CA GLU A 30 -11.08 14.92 3.74
C GLU A 30 -11.74 14.32 2.49
N SER A 31 -10.95 13.59 1.70
CA SER A 31 -11.46 12.97 0.48
C SER A 31 -12.47 11.86 0.82
N PRO A 32 -13.69 11.89 0.29
CA PRO A 32 -14.66 10.80 0.49
C PRO A 32 -14.10 9.45 0.05
N VAL A 33 -13.27 9.44 -1.00
CA VAL A 33 -12.61 8.23 -1.51
C VAL A 33 -11.65 7.64 -0.47
N LYS A 34 -10.97 8.48 0.33
CA LYS A 34 -10.08 8.02 1.40
C LYS A 34 -10.86 7.28 2.47
N THR A 35 -12.01 7.82 2.89
CA THR A 35 -12.89 7.18 3.88
C THR A 35 -13.49 5.89 3.31
N MET A 36 -13.98 5.92 2.06
CA MET A 36 -14.58 4.74 1.43
C MET A 36 -13.57 3.61 1.26
N LYS A 37 -12.35 3.88 0.79
CA LYS A 37 -11.34 2.83 0.56
C LYS A 37 -10.73 2.27 1.86
N ALA A 38 -10.92 2.95 2.99
CA ALA A 38 -10.42 2.52 4.30
C ALA A 38 -11.22 1.32 4.83
N VAL A 39 -12.52 1.24 4.52
CA VAL A 39 -13.35 0.08 4.87
C VAL A 39 -13.37 -0.88 3.69
N LYS A 40 -12.69 -2.01 3.83
CA LYS A 40 -12.58 -3.01 2.77
C LYS A 40 -13.86 -3.78 2.58
N ASN A 41 -14.26 -3.97 1.33
CA ASN A 41 -15.36 -4.85 0.98
C ASN A 41 -14.95 -6.33 1.12
N ARG A 42 -15.93 -7.23 1.05
CA ARG A 42 -15.69 -8.67 1.24
C ARG A 42 -14.67 -9.25 0.25
N VAL A 43 -14.70 -8.81 -1.00
CA VAL A 43 -13.81 -9.30 -2.06
C VAL A 43 -12.38 -8.79 -1.83
N GLU A 44 -12.21 -7.53 -1.46
CA GLU A 44 -10.90 -6.96 -1.09
C GLU A 44 -10.31 -7.67 0.13
N LEU A 45 -11.12 -7.95 1.17
CA LEU A 45 -10.68 -8.68 2.36
C LEU A 45 -10.19 -10.09 2.04
N GLU A 46 -10.92 -10.81 1.19
CA GLU A 46 -10.52 -12.14 0.73
C GLU A 46 -9.23 -12.09 -0.10
N GLY A 47 -9.10 -11.11 -0.99
CA GLY A 47 -7.87 -10.85 -1.74
C GLY A 47 -6.67 -10.58 -0.83
N MET A 48 -6.84 -9.76 0.21
CA MET A 48 -5.79 -9.47 1.20
C MET A 48 -5.40 -10.71 2.00
N ARG A 49 -6.37 -11.54 2.42
CA ARG A 49 -6.08 -12.81 3.12
C ARG A 49 -5.26 -13.75 2.25
N ASN A 50 -5.67 -13.95 1.00
CA ASN A 50 -4.96 -14.83 0.07
C ASN A 50 -3.55 -14.30 -0.24
N ALA A 51 -3.40 -12.99 -0.40
CA ALA A 51 -2.10 -12.35 -0.58
C ALA A 51 -1.20 -12.58 0.65
N ASN A 52 -1.70 -12.36 1.87
CA ASN A 52 -0.94 -12.57 3.10
C ASN A 52 -0.53 -14.02 3.29
N ILE A 53 -1.38 -14.99 2.93
CA ILE A 53 -1.04 -16.42 3.02
C ILE A 53 0.13 -16.72 2.08
N ARG A 54 0.08 -16.28 0.82
CA ARG A 54 1.18 -16.49 -0.14
C ARG A 54 2.48 -15.81 0.31
N ASP A 55 2.40 -14.57 0.79
CA ASP A 55 3.56 -13.85 1.30
C ASP A 55 4.18 -14.57 2.51
N SER A 56 3.33 -15.09 3.42
CA SER A 56 3.78 -15.84 4.58
C SER A 56 4.49 -17.15 4.19
N VAL A 57 3.99 -17.87 3.17
CA VAL A 57 4.64 -19.07 2.65
C VAL A 57 6.04 -18.72 2.11
N ALA A 58 6.17 -17.67 1.31
CA ALA A 58 7.46 -17.20 0.82
C ALA A 58 8.42 -16.80 1.96
N MET A 59 7.91 -16.20 3.04
CA MET A 59 8.70 -15.90 4.24
C MET A 59 9.19 -17.15 4.95
N VAL A 60 8.34 -18.16 5.11
CA VAL A 60 8.72 -19.42 5.78
C VAL A 60 9.77 -20.16 4.96
N GLU A 61 9.61 -20.22 3.63
CA GLU A 61 10.61 -20.82 2.73
C GLU A 61 11.95 -20.09 2.83
N TYR A 62 11.93 -18.76 2.83
CA TYR A 62 13.13 -17.95 2.99
C TYR A 62 13.83 -18.19 4.32
N LEU A 63 13.08 -18.21 5.43
CA LEU A 63 13.65 -18.42 6.75
C LEU A 63 14.28 -19.81 6.90
N LYS A 64 13.64 -20.83 6.32
CA LYS A 64 14.18 -22.19 6.27
C LYS A 64 15.48 -22.24 5.47
N ASP A 65 15.50 -21.65 4.28
CA ASP A 65 16.72 -21.59 3.46
C ASP A 65 17.83 -20.74 4.11
N LEU A 66 17.46 -19.71 4.87
CA LEU A 66 18.40 -18.91 5.65
C LEU A 66 19.01 -19.72 6.79
N GLU A 67 18.21 -20.47 7.53
CA GLU A 67 18.66 -21.37 8.60
C GLU A 67 19.66 -22.41 8.07
N ASP A 68 19.35 -23.05 6.93
CA ASP A 68 20.23 -24.02 6.28
C ASP A 68 21.60 -23.39 5.89
N LYS A 69 21.60 -22.16 5.36
CA LYS A 69 22.83 -21.42 5.02
C LYS A 69 23.64 -21.03 6.25
N MET A 70 22.98 -20.67 7.36
CA MET A 70 23.66 -20.35 8.62
C MET A 70 24.30 -21.58 9.25
N LEU A 71 23.61 -22.73 9.26
CA LEU A 71 24.12 -23.99 9.79
C LEU A 71 25.34 -24.52 9.01
N THR A 72 25.39 -24.25 7.70
CA THR A 72 26.54 -24.59 6.84
C THR A 72 27.72 -23.61 6.97
N GLY A 73 27.60 -22.59 7.83
CA GLY A 73 28.64 -21.58 8.08
C GLY A 73 28.78 -20.54 6.97
N GLN A 74 27.82 -20.45 6.05
CA GLN A 74 27.83 -19.46 4.98
C GLN A 74 27.53 -18.06 5.55
N LYS A 75 28.39 -17.09 5.24
CA LYS A 75 28.15 -15.69 5.60
C LYS A 75 27.29 -15.03 4.53
N LEU A 76 26.04 -14.74 4.88
CA LEU A 76 25.13 -13.96 4.03
C LEU A 76 25.36 -12.46 4.24
N GLN A 77 25.39 -11.70 3.15
CA GLN A 77 25.42 -10.23 3.18
C GLN A 77 24.00 -9.68 2.98
N ASP A 78 23.69 -8.53 3.59
CA ASP A 78 22.34 -7.94 3.57
C ASP A 78 21.73 -7.79 2.15
N PRO A 79 22.45 -7.35 1.10
CA PRO A 79 21.86 -7.21 -0.23
C PRO A 79 21.48 -8.56 -0.88
N GLN A 80 22.26 -9.61 -0.58
CA GLN A 80 21.99 -10.96 -1.08
C GLN A 80 20.77 -11.58 -0.38
N ALA A 81 20.62 -11.26 0.90
CA ALA A 81 19.48 -11.64 1.72
C ALA A 81 18.18 -11.04 1.18
N GLU A 82 18.20 -9.74 0.84
CA GLU A 82 17.06 -9.05 0.24
C GLU A 82 16.70 -9.60 -1.14
N THR A 83 17.70 -9.82 -2.01
CA THR A 83 17.48 -10.36 -3.36
C THR A 83 16.83 -11.75 -3.29
N SER A 84 17.35 -12.63 -2.43
CA SER A 84 16.81 -13.99 -2.24
C SER A 84 15.35 -13.95 -1.75
N LEU A 85 15.03 -13.01 -0.85
CA LEU A 85 13.67 -12.82 -0.35
C LEU A 85 12.71 -12.39 -1.46
N HIS A 86 13.13 -11.42 -2.27
CA HIS A 86 12.34 -10.90 -3.36
C HIS A 86 12.07 -11.96 -4.43
N GLU A 87 13.07 -12.78 -4.76
CA GLU A 87 12.92 -13.91 -5.68
C GLU A 87 11.89 -14.92 -5.18
N MET A 88 11.88 -15.24 -3.88
CA MET A 88 10.88 -16.16 -3.31
C MET A 88 9.47 -15.58 -3.29
N LYS A 89 9.33 -14.27 -3.04
CA LYS A 89 8.03 -13.57 -3.14
C LYS A 89 7.51 -13.45 -4.57
N SER A 90 8.38 -13.56 -5.57
CA SER A 90 8.04 -13.40 -6.99
C SER A 90 7.61 -14.71 -7.67
N LYS A 91 7.72 -15.85 -6.97
CA LYS A 91 7.24 -17.17 -7.44
C LYS A 91 5.73 -17.29 -7.29
#